data_AF-A0A9E1FD32-F1
#
_entry.id   AF-A0A9E1FD32-F1
#
_cell.length_a   1.000
_cell.length_b   1.000
_cell.length_c   1.000
_cell.angle_alpha   90.00
_cell.angle_beta   90.00
_cell.angle_gamma   90.00
#
_symmetry.space_group_name_H-M   'P 1'
#
loop_
_entity.id
_entity.type
_entity.pdbx_description
1 polymer ?
#
loop_
_entity_poly.entity_id
_entity_poly.type
_entity_poly.pdbx_seq_one_letter_code
_entity_poly.pdbx_strand_id
1 'polypeptide(L)'
;MEKKHSQFMDLNRETAMRLWSKSFGKETKVKDFAGREIAKGAYNDRNSEYGWNVDHVLPQSRGGKTADHNLVCCHITTNDEKADKFPCFVANQLKFEIVKVENHYEIKKVTKTDNAKQEKNADVNFFDSASGIRFFKKLKGIQNKPRWVGSVLIRLQNVENTAVIDFIEKFFDEENISYSMSTDYRNSETRIVAINYNMPTKDDVSILLDECILLNTYFKNYFIPMEYISEYDICYQVNHYNDKQEMCLDIKTINFDKIEYDIENALFINELVYINTEAKEKEPDLDFDEYDYNEYDYTFTNLSKNLEKEVNGK
;
A
#
# COMPACT_ATOMS: atom_id res chain seq x y z
N MET A 1 43.22 3.93 21.03
CA MET A 1 42.67 3.33 19.80
C MET A 1 41.97 2.05 20.20
N GLU A 2 40.69 2.14 20.56
CA GLU A 2 39.88 0.96 20.90
C GLU A 2 39.39 0.31 19.61
N LYS A 3 39.75 -0.95 19.40
CA LYS A 3 39.17 -1.79 18.36
C LYS A 3 37.71 -2.03 18.73
N LYS A 4 36.76 -1.44 17.99
CA LYS A 4 35.36 -1.84 18.03
C LYS A 4 35.28 -3.34 17.73
N HIS A 5 34.91 -4.12 18.73
CA HIS A 5 34.58 -5.54 18.54
C HIS A 5 33.32 -5.60 17.68
N SER A 6 33.46 -6.11 16.45
CA SER A 6 32.32 -6.58 15.66
C SER A 6 31.67 -7.72 16.42
N GLN A 7 30.46 -7.50 16.94
CA GLN A 7 29.66 -8.51 17.62
C GLN A 7 29.13 -9.49 16.57
N PHE A 8 29.90 -10.53 16.27
CA PHE A 8 29.39 -11.66 15.49
C PHE A 8 28.52 -12.53 16.40
N MET A 9 27.47 -13.09 15.82
CA MET A 9 26.59 -14.02 16.53
C MET A 9 27.29 -15.37 16.73
N ASP A 10 27.59 -15.73 17.99
CA ASP A 10 27.99 -17.09 18.37
C ASP A 10 26.75 -17.97 18.52
N LEU A 11 26.23 -18.48 17.40
CA LEU A 11 25.14 -19.45 17.38
C LEU A 11 25.70 -20.87 17.60
N ASN A 12 25.04 -21.69 18.43
CA ASN A 12 25.42 -23.11 18.57
C ASN A 12 25.31 -23.83 17.21
N ARG A 13 26.32 -24.65 16.89
CA ARG A 13 26.42 -25.45 15.67
C ARG A 13 25.16 -26.26 15.39
N GLU A 14 24.51 -26.82 16.40
CA GLU A 14 23.25 -27.57 16.22
C GLU A 14 22.14 -26.70 15.63
N THR A 15 21.95 -25.48 16.15
CA THR A 15 20.96 -24.52 15.64
C THR A 15 21.30 -24.10 14.22
N ALA A 16 22.58 -23.86 13.91
CA ALA A 16 23.01 -23.54 12.56
C ALA A 16 22.74 -24.69 11.58
N MET A 17 23.00 -25.95 11.98
CA MET A 17 22.69 -27.12 11.15
C MET A 17 21.19 -27.31 10.93
N ARG A 18 20.36 -26.97 11.93
CA ARG A 18 18.90 -26.94 11.79
C ARG A 18 18.47 -25.89 10.77
N LEU A 19 19.02 -24.67 10.83
CA LEU A 19 18.74 -23.61 9.86
C LEU A 19 19.18 -24.00 8.46
N TRP A 20 20.37 -24.56 8.29
CA TRP A 20 20.82 -25.10 7.00
C TRP A 20 19.83 -26.12 6.44
N SER A 21 19.42 -27.09 7.27
CA SER A 21 18.54 -28.16 6.83
C SER A 21 17.14 -27.64 6.49
N LYS A 22 16.69 -26.57 7.13
CA LYS A 22 15.45 -25.86 6.81
C LYS A 22 15.53 -25.08 5.50
N SER A 23 16.65 -24.38 5.25
CA SER A 23 16.83 -23.55 4.06
C SER A 23 17.19 -24.33 2.80
N PHE A 24 17.99 -25.40 2.94
CA PHE A 24 18.62 -26.08 1.81
C PHE A 24 18.43 -27.62 1.83
N GLY A 25 17.71 -28.17 2.80
CA GLY A 25 17.47 -29.60 2.90
C GLY A 25 18.75 -30.42 3.08
N LYS A 26 18.95 -31.39 2.18
CA LYS A 26 20.07 -32.35 2.20
C LYS A 26 21.30 -31.88 1.42
N GLU A 27 21.23 -30.70 0.79
CA GLU A 27 22.34 -30.18 -0.01
C GLU A 27 23.59 -29.95 0.84
N THR A 28 24.75 -30.30 0.26
CA THR A 28 26.06 -30.18 0.93
C THR A 28 26.85 -28.97 0.45
N LYS A 29 26.53 -28.45 -0.75
CA LYS A 29 27.05 -27.21 -1.32
C LYS A 29 25.91 -26.44 -1.97
N VAL A 30 25.78 -25.16 -1.66
CA VAL A 30 24.78 -24.25 -2.25
C VAL A 30 25.39 -22.89 -2.49
N LYS A 31 24.66 -22.01 -3.17
CA LYS A 31 25.02 -20.59 -3.26
C LYS A 31 24.20 -19.79 -2.27
N ASP A 32 24.84 -18.85 -1.57
CA ASP A 32 24.13 -17.86 -0.76
C ASP A 32 23.39 -16.84 -1.64
N PHE A 33 22.67 -15.91 -1.00
CA PHE A 33 21.91 -14.88 -1.71
C PHE A 33 22.80 -13.91 -2.51
N ALA A 34 24.10 -13.83 -2.20
CA ALA A 34 25.10 -13.06 -2.94
C ALA A 34 25.77 -13.85 -4.07
N GLY A 35 25.42 -15.14 -4.23
CA GLY A 35 25.93 -16.03 -5.26
C GLY A 35 27.26 -16.71 -4.92
N ARG A 36 27.75 -16.58 -3.68
CA ARG A 36 28.97 -17.26 -3.22
C ARG A 36 28.65 -18.69 -2.81
N GLU A 37 29.53 -19.62 -3.15
CA GLU A 37 29.36 -21.02 -2.74
C GLU A 37 29.66 -21.20 -1.25
N ILE A 38 28.79 -21.93 -0.55
CA ILE A 38 28.95 -22.31 0.85
C ILE A 38 28.80 -23.82 0.98
N ALA A 39 29.58 -24.43 1.88
CA ALA A 39 29.57 -25.87 2.10
C ALA A 39 29.11 -26.20 3.53
N LYS A 40 28.16 -27.12 3.67
CA LYS A 40 27.54 -27.50 4.96
C LYS A 40 28.60 -27.80 6.04
N GLY A 41 29.68 -28.48 5.66
CA GLY A 41 30.78 -28.86 6.56
C GLY A 41 31.69 -27.72 7.02
N ALA A 42 31.67 -26.56 6.35
CA ALA A 42 32.55 -25.41 6.60
C ALA A 42 31.92 -24.33 7.50
N TYR A 43 31.01 -24.73 8.40
CA TYR A 43 30.35 -23.80 9.31
C TYR A 43 31.36 -23.12 10.25
N ASN A 44 31.35 -21.78 10.29
CA ASN A 44 32.27 -20.92 11.03
C ASN A 44 33.77 -21.11 10.71
N ASP A 45 34.10 -21.78 9.60
CA ASP A 45 35.49 -21.89 9.16
C ASP A 45 35.87 -20.68 8.30
N ARG A 46 36.47 -19.67 8.94
CA ARG A 46 36.96 -18.45 8.26
C ARG A 46 38.14 -18.69 7.31
N ASN A 47 38.81 -19.84 7.38
CA ASN A 47 39.92 -20.19 6.50
C ASN A 47 39.45 -20.97 5.25
N SER A 48 38.19 -21.38 5.22
CA SER A 48 37.60 -22.09 4.08
C SER A 48 37.07 -21.10 3.02
N GLU A 49 37.35 -21.39 1.75
CA GLU A 49 36.73 -20.68 0.60
C GLU A 49 35.21 -20.86 0.53
N TYR A 50 34.66 -21.81 1.31
CA TYR A 50 33.22 -22.12 1.38
C TYR A 50 32.65 -21.86 2.78
N GLY A 51 33.38 -21.09 3.61
CA GLY A 51 33.04 -20.78 4.98
C GLY A 51 31.73 -20.01 5.08
N TRP A 52 30.84 -20.45 5.99
CA TRP A 52 29.53 -19.83 6.16
C TRP A 52 29.15 -19.68 7.63
N ASN A 53 28.32 -18.70 7.91
CA ASN A 53 27.72 -18.47 9.22
C ASN A 53 26.27 -17.98 9.08
N VAL A 54 25.66 -17.61 10.20
CA VAL A 54 24.28 -17.11 10.24
C VAL A 54 24.31 -15.62 10.51
N ASP A 55 23.49 -14.86 9.78
CA ASP A 55 23.34 -13.42 9.91
C ASP A 55 21.88 -13.07 10.24
N HIS A 56 21.66 -11.94 10.92
CA HIS A 56 20.34 -11.39 11.14
C HIS A 56 19.89 -10.56 9.93
N VAL A 57 18.71 -10.85 9.37
CA VAL A 57 18.17 -10.09 8.24
C VAL A 57 17.94 -8.63 8.63
N LEU A 58 17.15 -8.37 9.68
CA LEU A 58 17.13 -7.11 10.42
C LEU A 58 18.24 -7.15 11.49
N PRO A 59 19.24 -6.25 11.46
CA PRO A 59 20.32 -6.25 12.44
C PRO A 59 19.84 -6.09 13.90
N GLN A 60 20.54 -6.69 14.85
CA GLN A 60 20.20 -6.56 16.28
C GLN A 60 20.30 -5.10 16.76
N SER A 61 21.26 -4.34 16.23
CA SER A 61 21.41 -2.89 16.45
C SER A 61 20.18 -2.07 16.04
N ARG A 62 19.26 -2.67 15.25
CA ARG A 62 18.00 -2.10 14.79
C ARG A 62 16.77 -2.79 15.39
N GLY A 63 16.94 -3.55 16.48
CA GLY A 63 15.85 -4.27 17.14
C GLY A 63 15.54 -5.65 16.55
N GLY A 64 16.40 -6.15 15.65
CA GLY A 64 16.33 -7.50 15.11
C GLY A 64 16.38 -8.58 16.19
N LYS A 65 15.34 -9.41 16.25
CA LYS A 65 15.28 -10.53 17.20
C LYS A 65 16.03 -11.74 16.66
N THR A 66 16.62 -12.53 17.56
CA THR A 66 17.16 -13.86 17.25
C THR A 66 16.01 -14.85 17.11
N ALA A 67 15.27 -14.77 16.01
CA ALA A 67 14.16 -15.65 15.68
C ALA A 67 14.40 -16.30 14.32
N ASP A 68 13.91 -17.52 14.12
CA ASP A 68 14.11 -18.31 12.89
C ASP A 68 13.81 -17.53 11.59
N HIS A 69 12.81 -16.64 11.58
CA HIS A 69 12.44 -15.82 10.40
C HIS A 69 13.38 -14.64 10.13
N ASN A 70 14.21 -14.26 11.11
CA ASN A 70 15.16 -13.16 11.00
C ASN A 70 16.60 -13.67 10.82
N LEU A 71 16.81 -14.97 10.59
CA LEU A 71 18.14 -15.57 10.47
C LEU A 71 18.33 -16.15 9.07
N VAL A 72 19.48 -15.88 8.46
CA VAL A 72 19.84 -16.36 7.12
C VAL A 72 21.23 -16.99 7.11
N CYS A 73 21.36 -18.14 6.44
CA CYS A 73 22.65 -18.78 6.19
C CYS A 73 23.34 -18.07 5.00
N CYS A 74 24.56 -17.56 5.20
CA CYS A 74 25.31 -16.91 4.13
C CYS A 74 26.82 -17.10 4.29
N HIS A 75 27.56 -16.80 3.22
CA HIS A 75 29.01 -16.87 3.24
C HIS A 75 29.57 -15.87 4.27
N ILE A 76 30.66 -16.22 4.97
CA ILE A 76 31.20 -15.34 6.03
C ILE A 76 31.55 -13.96 5.47
N THR A 77 32.18 -13.88 4.31
CA THR A 77 32.43 -12.60 3.61
C THR A 77 31.15 -11.84 3.27
N THR A 78 30.06 -12.53 2.91
CA THR A 78 28.76 -11.87 2.65
C THR A 78 28.20 -11.27 3.93
N ASN A 79 28.29 -11.98 5.05
CA ASN A 79 27.93 -11.48 6.37
C ASN A 79 28.82 -10.27 6.77
N ASP A 80 30.13 -10.39 6.63
CA ASP A 80 31.08 -9.29 6.93
C ASP A 80 30.80 -8.04 6.06
N GLU A 81 30.40 -8.23 4.80
CA GLU A 81 30.00 -7.15 3.89
C GLU A 81 28.66 -6.51 4.27
N LYS A 82 27.67 -7.32 4.70
CA LYS A 82 26.37 -6.81 5.17
C LYS A 82 26.51 -6.10 6.51
N ALA A 83 27.08 -6.77 7.52
CA ALA A 83 27.18 -6.28 8.90
C ALA A 83 25.83 -5.70 9.40
N ASP A 84 25.87 -4.55 10.07
CA ASP A 84 24.70 -3.80 10.55
C ASP A 84 24.04 -2.90 9.47
N LYS A 85 24.40 -3.04 8.19
CA LYS A 85 23.86 -2.16 7.13
C LYS A 85 22.39 -2.47 6.88
N PHE A 86 21.58 -1.41 6.97
CA PHE A 86 20.13 -1.43 6.74
C PHE A 86 19.68 -0.04 6.24
N PRO A 87 18.69 0.06 5.32
CA PRO A 87 18.00 -1.05 4.66
C PRO A 87 18.80 -1.64 3.49
N CYS A 88 19.79 -0.92 2.95
CA CYS A 88 20.52 -1.33 1.76
C CYS A 88 21.97 -1.69 2.08
N PHE A 89 22.51 -2.68 1.35
CA PHE A 89 23.92 -3.05 1.42
C PHE A 89 24.41 -3.58 0.08
N VAL A 90 25.73 -3.71 -0.05
CA VAL A 90 26.38 -4.32 -1.21
C VAL A 90 27.17 -5.51 -0.73
N ALA A 91 26.93 -6.67 -1.34
CA ALA A 91 27.67 -7.89 -1.09
C ALA A 91 27.99 -8.58 -2.40
N ASN A 92 29.21 -9.08 -2.56
CA ASN A 92 29.69 -9.69 -3.80
C ASN A 92 29.43 -8.84 -5.07
N GLN A 93 29.63 -7.54 -4.97
CA GLN A 93 29.36 -6.55 -6.04
C GLN A 93 27.88 -6.43 -6.46
N LEU A 94 26.96 -7.09 -5.76
CA LEU A 94 25.52 -7.02 -5.96
C LEU A 94 24.90 -6.11 -4.90
N LYS A 95 23.92 -5.29 -5.29
CA LYS A 95 23.17 -4.43 -4.38
C LYS A 95 21.95 -5.18 -3.85
N PHE A 96 21.70 -5.07 -2.56
CA PHE A 96 20.57 -5.66 -1.86
C PHE A 96 19.82 -4.62 -1.04
N GLU A 97 18.55 -4.88 -0.81
CA GLU A 97 17.65 -4.14 0.06
C GLU A 97 16.95 -5.10 1.02
N ILE A 98 16.82 -4.70 2.27
CA ILE A 98 16.06 -5.41 3.30
C ILE A 98 14.69 -4.75 3.37
N VAL A 99 13.66 -5.49 2.96
CA VAL A 99 12.26 -5.02 2.92
C VAL A 99 11.45 -5.66 4.02
N LYS A 100 10.49 -4.92 4.59
CA LYS A 100 9.50 -5.48 5.50
C LYS A 100 8.40 -6.16 4.68
N VAL A 101 8.10 -7.42 4.97
CA VAL A 101 7.02 -8.21 4.34
C VAL A 101 6.13 -8.71 5.46
N GLU A 102 4.90 -8.20 5.53
CA GLU A 102 3.94 -8.48 6.62
C GLU A 102 4.58 -8.33 8.01
N ASN A 103 4.97 -9.46 8.62
CA ASN A 103 5.48 -9.59 9.97
C ASN A 103 6.99 -9.92 10.08
N HIS A 104 7.73 -9.97 8.96
CA HIS A 104 9.19 -10.23 8.95
C HIS A 104 9.94 -9.35 7.95
N TYR A 105 11.26 -9.56 7.84
CA TYR A 105 12.14 -8.84 6.91
C TYR A 105 12.78 -9.82 5.93
N GLU A 106 12.96 -9.39 4.68
CA GLU A 106 13.54 -10.21 3.61
C GLU A 106 14.64 -9.45 2.87
N ILE A 107 15.70 -10.16 2.46
CA ILE A 107 16.77 -9.63 1.62
C ILE A 107 16.39 -9.79 0.14
N LYS A 108 16.24 -8.69 -0.59
CA LYS A 108 15.96 -8.67 -2.02
C LYS A 108 17.14 -8.10 -2.81
N LYS A 109 17.53 -8.80 -3.88
CA LYS A 109 18.55 -8.31 -4.82
C LYS A 109 17.96 -7.19 -5.67
N VAL A 110 18.63 -6.05 -5.73
CA VAL A 110 18.23 -4.91 -6.56
C VAL A 110 18.72 -5.16 -7.98
N THR A 111 17.83 -5.44 -8.93
CA THR A 111 18.19 -5.54 -10.34
C THR A 111 18.08 -4.16 -11.02
N LYS A 112 18.99 -3.86 -11.97
CA LYS A 112 19.01 -2.55 -12.67
C LYS A 112 17.71 -2.25 -13.44
N THR A 113 16.84 -3.25 -13.62
CA THR A 113 15.53 -3.16 -14.26
C THR A 113 14.41 -2.72 -13.31
N ASP A 114 14.65 -2.68 -11.99
CA ASP A 114 13.64 -2.31 -10.98
C ASP A 114 13.60 -0.79 -10.68
N ASN A 115 14.40 0.00 -11.39
CA ASN A 115 14.43 1.47 -11.30
C ASN A 115 13.13 2.15 -11.74
N ALA A 116 12.11 1.41 -12.19
CA ALA A 116 10.78 1.93 -12.48
C ALA A 116 9.78 1.77 -11.32
N LYS A 117 10.05 0.93 -10.31
CA LYS A 117 9.10 0.65 -9.21
C LYS A 117 9.59 1.06 -7.81
N GLN A 118 10.89 1.26 -7.60
CA GLN A 118 11.47 1.61 -6.29
C GLN A 118 11.95 3.07 -6.17
N GLU A 119 11.18 4.00 -6.73
CA GLU A 119 11.31 5.43 -6.41
C GLU A 119 10.20 5.96 -5.50
N LYS A 120 9.28 5.09 -5.06
CA LYS A 120 8.10 5.48 -4.29
C LYS A 120 8.36 5.74 -2.79
N ASN A 121 9.43 5.23 -2.17
CA ASN A 121 9.65 5.42 -0.71
C ASN A 121 11.14 5.45 -0.30
N ALA A 122 11.94 6.35 -0.90
CA ALA A 122 13.16 6.79 -0.22
C ALA A 122 12.77 7.96 0.68
N ASP A 123 12.71 7.73 1.99
CA ASP A 123 12.38 8.77 2.97
C ASP A 123 13.31 9.98 2.75
N VAL A 124 12.70 11.09 2.32
CA VAL A 124 13.46 12.31 2.03
C VAL A 124 13.82 12.94 3.36
N ASN A 125 15.11 12.91 3.72
CA ASN A 125 15.57 13.65 4.89
C ASN A 125 15.50 15.16 4.60
N PHE A 126 14.40 15.80 4.98
CA PHE A 126 14.19 17.25 4.79
C PHE A 126 15.09 18.12 5.69
N PHE A 127 15.73 17.56 6.74
CA PHE A 127 16.75 18.27 7.52
C PHE A 127 18.11 18.33 6.79
N ASP A 128 18.33 17.51 5.77
CA ASP A 128 19.48 17.62 4.86
C ASP A 128 19.09 18.43 3.62
N SER A 129 19.63 19.64 3.50
CA SER A 129 19.34 20.54 2.39
C SER A 129 19.68 19.91 1.03
N ALA A 130 20.74 19.11 0.95
CA ALA A 130 21.11 18.43 -0.29
C ALA A 130 20.07 17.37 -0.69
N SER A 131 19.58 16.57 0.27
CA SER A 131 18.50 15.60 0.07
C SER A 131 17.21 16.27 -0.38
N GLY A 132 16.77 17.32 0.32
CA GLY A 132 15.58 18.09 -0.07
C GLY A 132 15.69 18.69 -1.47
N ILE A 133 16.82 19.30 -1.83
CA ILE A 133 17.05 19.87 -3.17
C ILE A 133 17.07 18.79 -4.26
N ARG A 134 17.70 17.63 -4.01
CA ARG A 134 17.70 16.51 -4.97
C ARG A 134 16.27 16.02 -5.21
N PHE A 135 15.48 15.86 -4.15
CA PHE A 135 14.08 15.46 -4.27
C PHE A 135 13.25 16.49 -5.03
N PHE A 136 13.38 17.77 -4.71
CA PHE A 136 12.71 18.84 -5.45
C PHE A 136 13.06 18.83 -6.95
N LYS A 137 14.35 18.67 -7.30
CA LYS A 137 14.77 18.59 -8.72
C LYS A 137 14.16 17.40 -9.44
N LYS A 138 14.05 16.25 -8.76
CA LYS A 138 13.33 15.07 -9.28
C LYS A 138 11.85 15.38 -9.51
N LEU A 139 11.17 15.98 -8.54
CA LEU A 139 9.76 16.38 -8.67
C LEU A 139 9.57 17.39 -9.82
N LYS A 140 10.48 18.35 -9.97
CA LYS A 140 10.46 19.33 -11.07
C LYS A 140 10.47 18.66 -12.45
N GLY A 141 11.18 17.54 -12.59
CA GLY A 141 11.25 16.77 -13.85
C GLY A 141 9.97 16.02 -14.21
N ILE A 142 8.97 15.94 -13.32
CA ILE A 142 7.71 15.19 -13.55
C ILE A 142 6.45 16.07 -13.48
N GLN A 143 6.60 17.40 -13.45
CA GLN A 143 5.47 18.32 -13.33
C GLN A 143 4.59 18.37 -14.57
N ASN A 144 5.19 18.27 -15.76
CA ASN A 144 4.50 18.37 -17.05
C ASN A 144 3.96 17.02 -17.55
N LYS A 145 3.81 16.04 -16.65
CA LYS A 145 3.27 14.72 -17.00
C LYS A 145 1.77 14.71 -16.72
N PRO A 146 0.96 14.05 -17.58
CA PRO A 146 -0.45 13.85 -17.33
C PRO A 146 -0.72 13.20 -15.98
N ARG A 147 -1.84 13.59 -15.37
CA ARG A 147 -2.27 13.10 -14.06
C ARG A 147 -3.69 12.56 -14.16
N TRP A 148 -3.85 11.38 -13.60
CA TRP A 148 -5.15 10.76 -13.36
C TRP A 148 -5.41 10.85 -11.87
N VAL A 149 -6.55 11.44 -11.51
CA VAL A 149 -6.96 11.67 -10.12
C VAL A 149 -8.28 10.97 -9.90
N GLY A 150 -8.36 10.20 -8.82
CA GLY A 150 -9.60 9.59 -8.34
C GLY A 150 -10.15 10.41 -7.19
N SER A 151 -11.45 10.68 -7.22
CA SER A 151 -12.14 11.32 -6.11
C SER A 151 -13.39 10.52 -5.77
N VAL A 152 -13.54 10.19 -4.49
CA VAL A 152 -14.73 9.55 -3.94
C VAL A 152 -15.44 10.58 -3.08
N LEU A 153 -16.65 10.95 -3.48
CA LEU A 153 -17.50 11.90 -2.79
C LEU A 153 -18.59 11.11 -2.07
N ILE A 154 -18.66 11.24 -0.75
CA ILE A 154 -19.58 10.49 0.08
C ILE A 154 -20.50 11.49 0.80
N ARG A 155 -21.80 11.28 0.65
CA ARG A 155 -22.83 12.01 1.41
C ARG A 155 -23.44 11.04 2.41
N LEU A 156 -23.60 11.49 3.65
CA LEU A 156 -24.31 10.74 4.70
C LEU A 156 -25.34 11.67 5.34
N GLN A 157 -26.56 11.23 5.51
CA GLN A 157 -27.57 11.93 6.30
C GLN A 157 -27.72 11.33 7.69
N ASN A 158 -27.97 12.22 8.66
CA ASN A 158 -28.35 11.89 10.04
C ASN A 158 -27.42 10.83 10.66
N VAL A 159 -26.12 11.12 10.66
CA VAL A 159 -25.11 10.24 11.26
C VAL A 159 -25.33 10.18 12.78
N GLU A 160 -25.87 9.07 13.26
CA GLU A 160 -26.14 8.83 14.69
C GLU A 160 -24.89 8.37 15.45
N ASN A 161 -23.96 7.70 14.75
CA ASN A 161 -22.72 7.19 15.34
C ASN A 161 -21.50 7.58 14.50
N THR A 162 -20.65 8.45 15.07
CA THR A 162 -19.43 8.94 14.40
C THR A 162 -18.40 7.85 14.14
N ALA A 163 -18.53 6.66 14.71
CA ALA A 163 -17.70 5.50 14.36
C ALA A 163 -17.82 5.12 12.87
N VAL A 164 -18.92 5.48 12.20
CA VAL A 164 -19.05 5.34 10.74
C VAL A 164 -18.04 6.23 10.01
N ILE A 165 -17.79 7.44 10.52
CA ILE A 165 -16.79 8.36 9.96
C ILE A 165 -15.39 7.78 10.19
N ASP A 166 -15.07 7.34 11.40
CA ASP A 166 -13.79 6.69 11.71
C ASP A 166 -13.56 5.43 10.84
N PHE A 167 -14.62 4.68 10.56
CA PHE A 167 -14.58 3.52 9.65
C PHE A 167 -14.21 3.95 8.23
N ILE A 168 -14.82 5.01 7.69
CA ILE A 168 -14.52 5.55 6.36
C ILE A 168 -13.09 6.10 6.32
N GLU A 169 -12.65 6.81 7.35
CA GLU A 169 -11.28 7.31 7.47
C GLU A 169 -10.26 6.18 7.44
N LYS A 170 -10.57 5.07 8.13
CA LYS A 170 -9.72 3.88 8.11
C LYS A 170 -9.80 3.13 6.79
N PHE A 171 -10.94 3.18 6.11
CA PHE A 171 -11.19 2.51 4.85
C PHE A 171 -10.41 3.15 3.69
N PHE A 172 -10.29 4.48 3.69
CA PHE A 172 -9.54 5.26 2.71
C PHE A 172 -8.23 5.85 3.29
N ASP A 173 -7.50 5.05 4.07
CA ASP A 173 -6.33 5.53 4.81
C ASP A 173 -5.10 5.84 3.93
N GLU A 174 -5.15 5.50 2.64
CA GLU A 174 -4.16 5.86 1.64
C GLU A 174 -4.52 7.17 0.88
N GLU A 175 -5.77 7.62 0.98
CA GLU A 175 -6.32 8.79 0.30
C GLU A 175 -6.17 10.08 1.14
N ASN A 176 -6.27 11.21 0.44
CA ASN A 176 -6.36 12.50 1.09
C ASN A 176 -7.82 12.79 1.40
N ILE A 177 -8.20 12.61 2.66
CA ILE A 177 -9.57 12.79 3.13
C ILE A 177 -9.77 14.22 3.60
N SER A 178 -10.91 14.79 3.23
CA SER A 178 -11.47 16.00 3.83
C SER A 178 -12.96 15.80 4.09
N TYR A 179 -13.51 16.50 5.06
CA TYR A 179 -14.94 16.43 5.35
C TYR A 179 -15.50 17.79 5.73
N SER A 180 -16.79 17.95 5.49
CA SER A 180 -17.59 19.07 5.95
C SER A 180 -18.92 18.57 6.50
N MET A 181 -19.45 19.28 7.47
CA MET A 181 -20.74 18.97 8.09
C MET A 181 -21.63 20.19 7.96
N SER A 182 -22.86 19.98 7.52
CA SER A 182 -23.93 20.97 7.50
C SER A 182 -25.15 20.41 8.22
N THR A 183 -25.94 21.30 8.80
CA THR A 183 -27.19 20.94 9.48
C THR A 183 -28.25 21.95 9.06
N ASP A 184 -29.42 21.47 8.68
CA ASP A 184 -30.60 22.31 8.55
C ASP A 184 -31.67 21.94 9.59
N TYR A 185 -32.90 22.46 9.44
CA TYR A 185 -33.98 22.19 10.41
C TYR A 185 -34.53 20.75 10.32
N ARG A 186 -34.25 20.02 9.24
CA ARG A 186 -34.80 18.69 8.95
C ARG A 186 -33.75 17.60 9.11
N ASN A 187 -32.54 17.80 8.58
CA ASN A 187 -31.50 16.79 8.49
C ASN A 187 -30.10 17.36 8.82
N SER A 188 -29.20 16.48 9.25
CA SER A 188 -27.75 16.73 9.20
C SER A 188 -27.15 16.03 7.99
N GLU A 189 -26.21 16.68 7.30
CA GLU A 189 -25.48 16.11 6.18
C GLU A 189 -23.97 16.15 6.48
N THR A 190 -23.35 14.98 6.40
CA THR A 190 -21.89 14.83 6.44
C THR A 190 -21.40 14.55 5.02
N ARG A 191 -20.51 15.40 4.53
CA ARG A 191 -19.90 15.32 3.21
C ARG A 191 -18.43 14.96 3.37
N ILE A 192 -17.99 13.87 2.77
CA ILE A 192 -16.60 13.38 2.84
C ILE A 192 -16.05 13.30 1.42
N VAL A 193 -14.84 13.79 1.20
CA VAL A 193 -14.14 13.72 -0.08
C VAL A 193 -12.80 13.02 0.16
N ALA A 194 -12.62 11.84 -0.43
CA ALA A 194 -11.37 11.09 -0.44
C ALA A 194 -10.71 11.18 -1.82
N ILE A 195 -9.47 11.67 -1.88
CA ILE A 195 -8.77 11.94 -3.14
C ILE A 195 -7.47 11.15 -3.25
N ASN A 196 -7.34 10.41 -4.35
CA ASN A 196 -6.08 9.83 -4.80
C ASN A 196 -5.50 10.67 -5.96
N TYR A 197 -4.43 11.43 -5.66
CA TYR A 197 -3.81 12.37 -6.63
C TYR A 197 -3.00 11.69 -7.74
N ASN A 198 -2.87 10.37 -7.75
CA ASN A 198 -2.00 9.70 -8.70
C ASN A 198 -2.41 8.23 -8.95
N MET A 199 -3.33 8.04 -9.89
CA MET A 199 -3.81 6.73 -10.37
C MET A 199 -3.39 6.46 -11.83
N PRO A 200 -2.09 6.23 -12.10
CA PRO A 200 -1.55 6.20 -13.47
C PRO A 200 -2.02 5.02 -14.33
N THR A 201 -2.65 4.00 -13.76
CA THR A 201 -3.06 2.78 -14.46
C THR A 201 -4.56 2.53 -14.34
N LYS A 202 -5.12 1.75 -15.28
CA LYS A 202 -6.51 1.28 -15.19
C LYS A 202 -6.74 0.40 -13.95
N ASP A 203 -5.73 -0.37 -13.54
CA ASP A 203 -5.79 -1.17 -12.33
C ASP A 203 -5.99 -0.29 -11.09
N ASP A 204 -5.34 0.88 -11.01
CA ASP A 204 -5.55 1.84 -9.91
C ASP A 204 -7.02 2.32 -9.87
N VAL A 205 -7.62 2.58 -11.05
CA VAL A 205 -9.04 2.98 -11.17
C VAL A 205 -9.97 1.84 -10.72
N SER A 206 -9.69 0.60 -11.16
CA SER A 206 -10.50 -0.56 -10.79
C SER A 206 -10.41 -0.89 -9.31
N ILE A 207 -9.23 -0.77 -8.69
CA ILE A 207 -9.05 -1.01 -7.25
C ILE A 207 -9.91 -0.04 -6.44
N LEU A 208 -9.88 1.25 -6.77
CA LEU A 208 -10.68 2.24 -6.05
C LEU A 208 -12.20 2.08 -6.34
N LEU A 209 -12.58 1.59 -7.52
CA LEU A 209 -13.97 1.18 -7.78
C LEU A 209 -14.40 0.01 -6.90
N ASP A 210 -13.56 -1.03 -6.77
CA ASP A 210 -13.84 -2.19 -5.90
C ASP A 210 -13.99 -1.75 -4.42
N GLU A 211 -13.17 -0.80 -3.98
CA GLU A 211 -13.30 -0.17 -2.66
C GLU A 211 -14.63 0.58 -2.50
N CYS A 212 -15.07 1.32 -3.51
CA CYS A 212 -16.38 1.99 -3.50
C CYS A 212 -17.54 0.97 -3.44
N ILE A 213 -17.48 -0.12 -4.20
CA ILE A 213 -18.47 -1.22 -4.17
C ILE A 213 -18.47 -1.90 -2.79
N LEU A 214 -17.30 -2.08 -2.19
CA LEU A 214 -17.16 -2.65 -0.86
C LEU A 214 -17.79 -1.74 0.21
N LEU A 215 -17.53 -0.44 0.16
CA LEU A 215 -18.15 0.52 1.07
C LEU A 215 -19.68 0.59 0.86
N ASN A 216 -20.14 0.62 -0.40
CA ASN A 216 -21.56 0.55 -0.75
C ASN A 216 -22.23 -0.68 -0.13
N THR A 217 -21.54 -1.82 -0.15
CA THR A 217 -22.01 -3.06 0.46
C THR A 217 -22.23 -2.91 1.98
N TYR A 218 -21.30 -2.26 2.70
CA TYR A 218 -21.46 -1.99 4.14
C TYR A 218 -22.59 -1.01 4.44
N PHE A 219 -22.66 0.09 3.68
CA PHE A 219 -23.68 1.12 3.87
C PHE A 219 -25.08 0.51 3.72
N LYS A 220 -25.31 -0.16 2.59
CA LYS A 220 -26.60 -0.75 2.24
C LYS A 220 -27.05 -1.87 3.17
N ASN A 221 -26.13 -2.76 3.55
CA ASN A 221 -26.49 -4.02 4.23
C ASN A 221 -26.21 -4.02 5.73
N TYR A 222 -25.56 -2.97 6.26
CA TYR A 222 -25.23 -2.90 7.69
C TYR A 222 -25.51 -1.52 8.30
N PHE A 223 -24.91 -0.44 7.81
CA PHE A 223 -25.04 0.86 8.49
C PHE A 223 -26.43 1.49 8.39
N ILE A 224 -27.11 1.38 7.24
CA ILE A 224 -28.50 1.83 7.08
C ILE A 224 -29.44 0.95 7.93
N PRO A 225 -29.43 -0.40 7.83
CA PRO A 225 -30.30 -1.25 8.64
C PRO A 225 -30.09 -1.15 10.16
N MET A 226 -28.87 -0.84 10.60
CA MET A 226 -28.54 -0.61 12.01
C MET A 226 -28.83 0.82 12.48
N GLU A 227 -29.40 1.66 11.60
CA GLU A 227 -29.77 3.06 11.88
C GLU A 227 -28.57 3.93 12.32
N TYR A 228 -27.35 3.62 11.86
CA TYR A 228 -26.18 4.46 12.13
C TYR A 228 -26.09 5.69 11.21
N ILE A 229 -26.73 5.60 10.06
CA ILE A 229 -26.96 6.67 9.07
C ILE A 229 -28.37 6.47 8.50
N SER A 230 -29.03 7.54 8.03
CA SER A 230 -30.37 7.42 7.44
C SER A 230 -30.37 7.28 5.93
N GLU A 231 -29.48 7.99 5.25
CA GLU A 231 -29.32 7.96 3.80
C GLU A 231 -27.84 8.13 3.42
N TYR A 232 -27.44 7.65 2.25
CA TYR A 232 -26.09 7.85 1.73
C TYR A 232 -26.05 7.99 0.21
N ASP A 233 -25.01 8.61 -0.32
CA ASP A 233 -24.57 8.40 -1.71
C ASP A 233 -23.06 8.27 -1.74
N ILE A 234 -22.55 7.47 -2.67
CA ILE A 234 -21.13 7.39 -2.99
C ILE A 234 -20.99 7.76 -4.47
N CYS A 235 -20.19 8.76 -4.80
CA CYS A 235 -19.89 9.12 -6.19
C CYS A 235 -18.39 8.98 -6.44
N TYR A 236 -18.02 8.04 -7.29
CA TYR A 236 -16.64 7.85 -7.71
C TYR A 236 -16.41 8.50 -9.07
N GLN A 237 -15.51 9.47 -9.12
CA GLN A 237 -15.09 10.13 -10.35
C GLN A 237 -13.60 9.97 -10.59
N VAL A 238 -13.24 9.84 -11.87
CA VAL A 238 -11.88 10.01 -12.35
C VAL A 238 -11.79 11.26 -13.22
N ASN A 239 -10.72 12.02 -13.04
CA ASN A 239 -10.38 13.16 -13.90
C ASN A 239 -8.98 12.99 -14.49
N HIS A 240 -8.83 13.45 -15.73
CA HIS A 240 -7.56 13.49 -16.43
C HIS A 240 -7.10 14.94 -16.62
N TYR A 241 -5.88 15.24 -16.22
CA TYR A 241 -5.25 16.55 -16.35
C TYR A 241 -3.96 16.44 -17.15
N ASN A 242 -3.66 17.43 -17.98
CA ASN A 242 -2.46 17.46 -18.80
C ASN A 242 -1.20 17.61 -17.95
N ASP A 243 -1.30 18.34 -16.84
CA ASP A 243 -0.20 18.56 -15.91
C ASP A 243 -0.69 18.83 -14.47
N LYS A 244 0.28 18.94 -13.54
CA LYS A 244 -0.01 19.17 -12.12
C LYS A 244 -0.60 20.56 -11.84
N GLN A 245 -0.32 21.57 -12.67
CA GLN A 245 -0.83 22.92 -12.45
C GLN A 245 -2.33 22.99 -12.76
N GLU A 246 -2.76 22.42 -13.89
CA GLU A 246 -4.17 22.26 -14.24
C GLU A 246 -4.92 21.50 -13.14
N MET A 247 -4.38 20.35 -12.72
CA MET A 247 -4.92 19.56 -11.60
C MET A 247 -5.08 20.41 -10.33
N CYS A 248 -4.08 21.20 -9.93
CA CYS A 248 -4.16 22.02 -8.71
C CYS A 248 -5.19 23.17 -8.80
N LEU A 249 -5.51 23.65 -10.00
CA LEU A 249 -6.55 24.66 -10.20
C LEU A 249 -7.94 24.02 -10.10
N ASP A 250 -8.12 22.88 -10.75
CA ASP A 250 -9.42 22.22 -10.88
C ASP A 250 -9.79 21.35 -9.67
N ILE A 251 -8.83 20.84 -8.89
CA ILE A 251 -9.15 20.00 -7.72
C ILE A 251 -10.05 20.73 -6.70
N LYS A 252 -10.03 22.07 -6.70
CA LYS A 252 -10.88 22.89 -5.82
C LYS A 252 -12.34 22.93 -6.25
N THR A 253 -12.63 22.54 -7.50
CA THR A 253 -13.99 22.46 -8.04
C THR A 253 -14.58 21.07 -7.89
N ILE A 254 -13.81 20.08 -7.43
CA ILE A 254 -14.32 18.78 -7.01
C ILE A 254 -15.12 18.98 -5.73
N ASN A 255 -16.43 19.04 -5.89
CA ASN A 255 -17.39 19.27 -4.83
C ASN A 255 -18.71 18.56 -5.17
N PHE A 256 -19.71 18.77 -4.32
CA PHE A 256 -21.00 18.11 -4.43
C PHE A 256 -21.99 18.85 -5.34
N ASP A 257 -21.60 19.98 -5.97
CA ASP A 257 -22.52 20.86 -6.74
C ASP A 257 -23.18 20.11 -7.90
N LYS A 258 -22.49 19.13 -8.49
CA LYS A 258 -22.99 18.28 -9.57
C LYS A 258 -23.89 17.13 -9.10
N ILE A 259 -24.02 16.95 -7.79
CA ILE A 259 -24.71 15.84 -7.13
C ILE A 259 -25.62 16.40 -6.02
N GLU A 260 -26.12 17.63 -6.16
CA GLU A 260 -27.03 18.27 -5.17
C GLU A 260 -28.50 17.80 -5.28
N TYR A 261 -28.74 16.66 -5.92
CA TYR A 261 -30.06 16.04 -6.00
C TYR A 261 -30.42 15.30 -4.71
N ASP A 262 -31.66 14.79 -4.64
CA ASP A 262 -32.11 13.93 -3.56
C ASP A 262 -31.16 12.71 -3.44
N ILE A 263 -30.93 12.26 -2.20
CA ILE A 263 -30.04 11.11 -1.97
C ILE A 263 -30.74 9.82 -2.39
N GLU A 264 -30.04 8.97 -3.14
CA GLU A 264 -30.65 7.77 -3.74
C GLU A 264 -30.24 6.46 -3.05
N ASN A 265 -29.30 6.50 -2.09
CA ASN A 265 -28.79 5.29 -1.42
C ASN A 265 -28.05 4.36 -2.36
N ALA A 266 -27.19 4.95 -3.20
CA ALA A 266 -26.52 4.23 -4.27
C ALA A 266 -25.04 4.64 -4.45
N LEU A 267 -24.34 3.81 -5.23
CA LEU A 267 -23.03 4.12 -5.80
C LEU A 267 -23.22 4.67 -7.22
N PHE A 268 -22.54 5.77 -7.53
CA PHE A 268 -22.50 6.41 -8.84
C PHE A 268 -21.07 6.47 -9.37
N ILE A 269 -20.92 6.37 -10.69
CA ILE A 269 -19.63 6.51 -11.37
C ILE A 269 -19.71 7.53 -12.51
N ASN A 270 -18.58 8.15 -12.86
CA ASN A 270 -18.50 8.99 -14.06
C ASN A 270 -17.99 8.23 -15.29
N GLU A 271 -18.09 8.84 -16.47
CA GLU A 271 -17.69 8.23 -17.76
C GLU A 271 -16.26 7.69 -17.73
N LEU A 272 -15.32 8.43 -17.12
CA LEU A 272 -13.92 8.04 -17.07
C LEU A 272 -13.69 6.80 -16.18
N VAL A 273 -14.47 6.60 -15.12
CA VAL A 273 -14.45 5.33 -14.37
C VAL A 273 -15.02 4.21 -15.24
N TYR A 274 -16.17 4.46 -15.87
CA TYR A 274 -16.86 3.48 -16.71
C TYR A 274 -15.96 2.90 -17.81
N ILE A 275 -15.31 3.75 -18.62
CA ILE A 275 -14.48 3.29 -19.75
C ILE A 275 -13.12 2.68 -19.35
N ASN A 276 -12.69 2.87 -18.10
CA ASN A 276 -11.38 2.41 -17.61
C ASN A 276 -11.45 1.20 -16.67
N THR A 277 -12.65 0.69 -16.39
CA THR A 277 -12.89 -0.47 -15.52
C THR A 277 -13.73 -1.52 -16.24
N GLU A 278 -14.00 -2.63 -15.55
CA GLU A 278 -14.93 -3.66 -16.04
C GLU A 278 -16.41 -3.23 -16.05
N ALA A 279 -16.71 -2.01 -15.57
CA ALA A 279 -18.05 -1.46 -15.61
C ALA A 279 -18.58 -1.36 -17.05
N LYS A 280 -17.71 -1.07 -18.02
CA LYS A 280 -18.07 -1.04 -19.44
C LYS A 280 -18.57 -2.37 -19.98
N GLU A 281 -17.94 -3.46 -19.59
CA GLU A 281 -18.36 -4.79 -20.00
C GLU A 281 -19.61 -5.25 -19.25
N LYS A 282 -19.77 -4.84 -17.99
CA LYS A 282 -20.90 -5.22 -17.14
C LYS A 282 -22.19 -4.48 -17.46
N GLU A 283 -22.11 -3.18 -17.73
CA GLU A 283 -23.25 -2.28 -17.96
C GLU A 283 -23.07 -1.50 -19.28
N PRO A 284 -23.10 -2.17 -20.45
CA PRO A 284 -22.73 -1.57 -21.73
C PRO A 284 -23.65 -0.41 -22.18
N ASP A 285 -24.83 -0.30 -21.56
CA ASP A 285 -25.90 0.63 -21.93
C ASP A 285 -25.90 1.91 -21.07
N LEU A 286 -24.92 2.12 -20.16
CA LEU A 286 -24.79 3.37 -19.42
C LEU A 286 -24.46 4.53 -20.36
N ASP A 287 -25.20 5.63 -20.21
CA ASP A 287 -25.12 6.81 -21.06
C ASP A 287 -24.70 8.05 -20.25
N PHE A 288 -23.63 8.71 -20.70
CA PHE A 288 -23.03 9.88 -20.05
C PHE A 288 -23.22 11.16 -20.86
N ASP A 289 -24.06 11.15 -21.90
CA ASP A 289 -24.32 12.33 -22.74
C ASP A 289 -25.12 13.42 -21.99
N GLU A 290 -26.06 13.01 -21.13
CA GLU A 290 -26.95 13.92 -20.38
C GLU A 290 -26.55 14.11 -18.90
N TYR A 291 -25.84 13.14 -18.30
CA TYR A 291 -25.53 13.12 -16.87
C TYR A 291 -24.03 12.92 -16.62
N ASP A 292 -23.46 13.72 -15.71
CA ASP A 292 -22.06 13.59 -15.27
C ASP A 292 -21.80 12.26 -14.54
N TYR A 293 -22.86 11.68 -13.96
CA TYR A 293 -22.84 10.46 -13.14
C TYR A 293 -23.98 9.53 -13.53
N ASN A 294 -23.70 8.24 -13.49
CA ASN A 294 -24.72 7.21 -13.59
C ASN A 294 -24.65 6.25 -12.41
N GLU A 295 -25.82 5.72 -12.02
CA GLU A 295 -25.93 4.71 -10.99
C GLU A 295 -25.17 3.43 -11.40
N TYR A 296 -24.39 2.91 -10.46
CA TYR A 296 -23.63 1.67 -10.56
C TYR A 296 -23.71 0.94 -9.21
N ASP A 297 -24.94 0.66 -8.76
CA ASP A 297 -25.26 0.21 -7.41
C ASP A 297 -24.98 -1.28 -7.15
N TYR A 298 -23.74 -1.69 -7.40
CA TYR A 298 -23.26 -3.04 -7.17
C TYR A 298 -22.90 -3.27 -5.71
N THR A 299 -23.07 -4.53 -5.25
CA THR A 299 -22.62 -4.99 -3.93
C THR A 299 -21.93 -6.35 -4.01
N PHE A 300 -21.07 -6.66 -3.03
CA PHE A 300 -20.45 -7.98 -2.92
C PHE A 300 -21.41 -8.99 -2.32
N THR A 301 -22.07 -9.79 -3.16
CA THR A 301 -23.15 -10.73 -2.79
C THR A 301 -22.89 -11.58 -1.54
N ASN A 302 -21.67 -12.14 -1.40
CA ASN A 302 -21.36 -12.98 -0.24
C ASN A 302 -21.17 -12.17 1.04
N LEU A 303 -20.62 -10.96 0.93
CA LEU A 303 -20.49 -10.05 2.06
C LEU A 303 -21.87 -9.51 2.45
N SER A 304 -22.70 -9.08 1.50
CA SER A 304 -24.08 -8.64 1.76
C SER A 304 -24.84 -9.66 2.61
N LYS A 305 -24.82 -10.94 2.21
CA LYS A 305 -25.45 -12.05 2.97
C LYS A 305 -24.89 -12.25 4.37
N ASN A 306 -23.62 -11.95 4.59
CA ASN A 306 -23.02 -12.08 5.92
C ASN A 306 -23.41 -10.88 6.79
N LEU A 307 -23.40 -9.66 6.24
CA LEU A 307 -23.82 -8.45 6.94
C LEU A 307 -25.31 -8.52 7.32
N GLU A 308 -26.17 -8.99 6.42
CA GLU A 308 -27.59 -9.21 6.71
C GLU A 308 -27.82 -10.16 7.90
N LYS A 309 -26.97 -11.17 8.07
CA LYS A 309 -27.05 -12.07 9.25
C LYS A 309 -26.66 -11.35 10.53
N GLU A 310 -25.60 -10.54 10.49
CA GLU A 310 -25.16 -9.72 11.62
C GLU A 310 -26.26 -8.74 12.06
N VAL A 311 -26.93 -8.08 11.11
CA VAL A 311 -28.07 -7.17 11.40
C VAL A 311 -29.24 -7.91 12.07
N ASN A 312 -29.57 -9.10 11.57
CA ASN A 312 -30.75 -9.85 12.05
C ASN A 312 -30.54 -10.58 13.39
N GLY A 313 -29.34 -10.55 13.98
CA GLY A 313 -29.05 -11.13 15.29
C GLY A 313 -29.33 -12.64 15.42
N LYS A 314 -29.23 -13.41 14.32
CA LYS A 314 -29.45 -14.87 14.26
C LYS A 314 -28.47 -15.59 13.34
#